data_AF-K8XZQ6-F1
#
_entry.id   AF-K8XZQ6-F1
#
_cell.length_a   1.000
_cell.length_b   1.000
_cell.length_c   1.000
_cell.angle_alpha   90.00
_cell.angle_beta   90.00
_cell.angle_gamma   90.00
#
_symmetry.space_group_name_H-M   'P 1'
#
loop_
_entity.id
_entity.type
_entity.pdbx_description
1 polymer ?
#
loop_
_entity_poly.entity_id
_entity_poly.type
_entity_poly.pdbx_seq_one_letter_code
_entity_poly.pdbx_strand_id
1 'polypeptide(L)'
;MLGRKNYTKDEIDHAEASVAEQVAAYTSLTGAIAGEVTGKKVFAALEDFEPLFFGNMVLVLDRYFVHRIRAVTGKDGNPLNEVEIIADSLMNNDGILRGISVLKYFSGQSVLKLEIGDRIRVSADDFERLSAAFFAELRSRFLA
;
A
#
# COMPACT_ATOMS: atom_id res chain seq x y z
N MET A 1 -4.14 -8.47 -24.59
CA MET A 1 -3.36 -7.71 -23.60
C MET A 1 -4.30 -6.78 -22.86
N LEU A 2 -4.42 -6.89 -21.53
CA LEU A 2 -5.35 -6.11 -20.70
C LEU A 2 -4.79 -4.75 -20.25
N GLY A 3 -3.64 -4.32 -20.77
CA GLY A 3 -2.94 -3.12 -20.31
C GLY A 3 -3.75 -1.84 -20.49
N ARG A 4 -3.89 -1.05 -19.42
CA ARG A 4 -4.62 0.21 -19.37
C ARG A 4 -3.67 1.41 -19.34
N LYS A 5 -3.99 2.43 -20.15
CA LYS A 5 -3.31 3.73 -20.16
C LYS A 5 -3.99 4.77 -19.28
N ASN A 6 -5.26 4.55 -18.98
CA ASN A 6 -6.09 5.46 -18.22
C ASN A 6 -7.15 4.73 -17.39
N TYR A 7 -7.63 5.45 -16.38
CA TYR A 7 -8.77 5.12 -15.53
C TYR A 7 -9.70 6.34 -15.48
N THR A 8 -11.00 6.09 -15.36
CA THR A 8 -11.98 7.16 -15.15
C THR A 8 -11.87 7.68 -13.72
N LYS A 9 -12.40 8.89 -13.49
CA LYS A 9 -12.50 9.44 -12.14
C LYS A 9 -13.26 8.48 -11.21
N ASP A 10 -14.37 7.94 -11.68
CA ASP A 10 -15.24 7.04 -10.90
C ASP A 10 -14.53 5.74 -10.51
N GLU A 11 -13.69 5.17 -11.40
CA GLU A 11 -12.89 3.98 -11.08
C GLU A 11 -11.88 4.26 -9.95
N ILE A 12 -11.21 5.41 -9.99
CA ILE A 12 -10.24 5.79 -8.96
C ILE A 12 -10.96 6.13 -7.65
N ASP A 13 -12.02 6.93 -7.71
CA ASP A 13 -12.81 7.33 -6.53
C ASP A 13 -13.42 6.11 -5.84
N HIS A 14 -13.92 5.13 -6.60
CA HIS A 14 -14.48 3.89 -6.04
C HIS A 14 -13.42 3.10 -5.27
N ALA A 15 -12.24 2.92 -5.84
CA ALA A 15 -11.14 2.22 -5.17
C ALA A 15 -10.68 2.97 -3.91
N GLU A 16 -10.55 4.29 -3.98
CA GLU A 16 -10.17 5.13 -2.84
C GLU A 16 -11.20 5.06 -1.72
N ALA A 17 -12.50 5.11 -2.04
CA ALA A 17 -13.58 4.96 -1.07
C ALA A 17 -13.58 3.58 -0.40
N SER A 18 -13.39 2.50 -1.17
CA SER A 18 -13.31 1.14 -0.62
C SER A 18 -12.09 0.95 0.30
N VAL A 19 -10.95 1.56 -0.03
CA VAL A 19 -9.77 1.54 0.84
C VAL A 19 -10.03 2.34 2.12
N ALA A 20 -10.65 3.51 2.01
CA ALA A 20 -10.98 4.36 3.15
C ALA A 20 -11.95 3.68 4.13
N GLU A 21 -12.90 2.89 3.64
CA GLU A 21 -13.82 2.11 4.48
C GLU A 21 -13.08 1.09 5.36
N GLN A 22 -12.09 0.39 4.80
CA GLN A 22 -11.26 -0.57 5.54
C GLN A 22 -10.41 0.12 6.61
N VAL A 23 -9.83 1.28 6.30
CA VAL A 23 -9.08 2.09 7.27
C VAL A 23 -10.00 2.59 8.39
N ALA A 24 -11.19 3.09 8.06
CA ALA A 24 -12.16 3.55 9.06
C ALA A 24 -12.64 2.42 9.98
N ALA A 25 -12.85 1.22 9.44
CA ALA A 25 -13.18 0.03 10.23
C ALA A 25 -12.03 -0.34 11.20
N TYR A 26 -10.78 -0.30 10.74
CA TYR A 26 -9.61 -0.52 11.59
C TYR A 26 -9.54 0.52 12.72
N THR A 27 -9.68 1.80 12.40
CA THR A 27 -9.64 2.91 13.38
C THR A 27 -10.75 2.78 14.43
N SER A 28 -11.95 2.36 14.02
CA SER A 28 -13.06 2.12 14.95
C SER A 28 -12.76 0.96 15.89
N LEU A 29 -12.18 -0.13 15.36
CA LEU A 29 -11.79 -1.30 16.15
C LEU A 29 -10.71 -0.95 17.18
N THR A 30 -9.65 -0.25 16.78
CA THR A 30 -8.56 0.12 17.69
C THR A 30 -9.00 1.13 18.73
N GLY A 31 -9.88 2.07 18.37
CA GLY A 31 -10.51 3.00 19.31
C GLY A 31 -11.34 2.28 20.39
N ALA A 32 -12.13 1.28 20.00
CA ALA A 32 -12.91 0.48 20.95
C ALA A 32 -12.00 -0.32 21.91
N ILE A 33 -10.93 -0.93 21.38
CA ILE A 33 -9.95 -1.66 22.19
C ILE A 33 -9.30 -0.74 23.23
N ALA A 34 -8.82 0.44 22.82
CA ALA A 34 -8.15 1.38 23.71
C ALA A 34 -9.08 1.95 24.79
N GLY A 35 -10.37 2.13 24.49
CA GLY A 35 -11.35 2.67 25.42
C GLY A 35 -11.87 1.69 26.47
N GLU A 36 -11.88 0.39 26.17
CA GLU A 36 -12.56 -0.63 27.01
C GLU A 36 -11.62 -1.69 27.59
N VAL A 37 -10.47 -1.94 26.96
CA VAL A 37 -9.61 -3.09 27.27
C VAL A 37 -8.24 -2.65 27.79
N THR A 38 -7.89 -3.07 29.00
CA THR A 38 -6.60 -2.77 29.63
C THR A 38 -5.62 -3.95 29.63
N GLY A 39 -5.99 -5.06 28.98
CA GLY A 39 -5.22 -6.30 28.98
C GLY A 39 -4.01 -6.26 28.05
N LYS A 40 -2.79 -6.40 28.60
CA LYS A 40 -1.53 -6.49 27.83
C LYS A 40 -1.56 -7.47 26.66
N LYS A 41 -2.30 -8.58 26.79
CA LYS A 41 -2.43 -9.59 25.72
C LYS A 41 -3.19 -9.07 24.49
N VAL A 42 -4.17 -8.19 24.68
CA VAL A 42 -4.95 -7.64 23.57
C VAL A 42 -4.12 -6.64 22.76
N PHE A 43 -3.34 -5.79 23.43
CA PHE A 43 -2.41 -4.89 22.76
C PHE A 43 -1.32 -5.65 21.98
N ALA A 44 -0.72 -6.69 22.57
CA ALA A 44 0.26 -7.53 21.87
C ALA A 44 -0.35 -8.22 20.62
N ALA A 45 -1.58 -8.72 20.73
CA ALA A 45 -2.27 -9.31 19.57
C ALA A 45 -2.57 -8.27 18.47
N LEU A 46 -2.86 -7.02 18.85
CA LEU A 46 -3.07 -5.93 17.90
C LEU A 46 -1.75 -5.53 17.19
N GLU A 47 -0.64 -5.46 17.93
CA GLU A 47 0.70 -5.19 17.38
C GLU A 47 1.16 -6.25 16.36
N ASP A 48 0.74 -7.51 16.56
CA ASP A 48 0.98 -8.60 15.62
C ASP A 48 0.00 -8.58 14.43
N PHE A 49 -1.25 -8.16 14.66
CA PHE A 49 -2.29 -8.09 13.62
C PHE A 49 -2.08 -6.94 12.64
N GLU A 50 -1.75 -5.75 13.12
CA GLU A 50 -1.70 -4.51 12.32
C GLU A 50 -0.82 -4.67 11.07
N PRO A 51 0.44 -5.15 11.17
CA PRO A 51 1.30 -5.30 10.00
C PRO A 51 0.81 -6.33 9.00
N LEU A 52 0.08 -7.36 9.45
CA LEU A 52 -0.53 -8.35 8.57
C LEU A 52 -1.72 -7.76 7.81
N PHE A 53 -2.57 -7.00 8.50
CA PHE A 53 -3.71 -6.33 7.90
C PHE A 53 -3.26 -5.30 6.85
N PHE A 54 -2.38 -4.37 7.22
CA PHE A 54 -1.94 -3.33 6.30
C PHE A 54 -1.00 -3.83 5.21
N GLY A 55 -0.21 -4.90 5.46
CA GLY A 55 0.50 -5.61 4.40
C GLY A 55 -0.46 -6.11 3.31
N ASN A 56 -1.59 -6.72 3.70
CA ASN A 56 -2.63 -7.11 2.74
C ASN A 56 -3.32 -5.92 2.07
N MET A 57 -3.50 -4.81 2.77
CA MET A 57 -4.06 -3.59 2.18
C MET A 57 -3.16 -2.99 1.07
N VAL A 58 -1.84 -3.17 1.14
CA VAL A 58 -0.95 -2.81 0.01
C VAL A 58 -1.24 -3.67 -1.22
N LEU A 59 -1.53 -4.96 -1.05
CA LEU A 59 -1.95 -5.83 -2.16
C LEU A 59 -3.30 -5.38 -2.77
N VAL A 60 -4.21 -4.87 -1.93
CA VAL A 60 -5.49 -4.29 -2.38
C VAL A 60 -5.23 -3.09 -3.30
N LEU A 61 -4.35 -2.16 -2.91
CA LEU A 61 -3.97 -1.01 -3.74
C LEU A 61 -3.47 -1.45 -5.12
N ASP A 62 -2.56 -2.43 -5.16
CA ASP A 62 -2.05 -2.92 -6.44
C ASP A 62 -3.15 -3.59 -7.28
N ARG A 63 -4.01 -4.39 -6.64
CA ARG A 63 -5.01 -5.21 -7.32
C ARG A 63 -6.04 -4.39 -8.09
N TYR A 64 -6.52 -3.28 -7.53
CA TYR A 64 -7.46 -2.37 -8.23
C TYR A 64 -6.91 -1.89 -9.57
N PHE A 65 -5.58 -1.76 -9.67
CA PHE A 65 -4.93 -1.15 -10.82
C PHE A 65 -3.85 -2.04 -11.44
N VAL A 66 -3.89 -3.36 -11.26
CA VAL A 66 -2.81 -4.29 -11.70
C VAL A 66 -2.56 -4.26 -13.22
N HIS A 67 -3.50 -3.72 -13.98
CA HIS A 67 -3.43 -3.57 -15.43
C HIS A 67 -2.77 -2.25 -15.88
N ARG A 68 -2.24 -1.42 -14.98
CA ARG A 68 -1.44 -0.22 -15.32
C ARG A 68 -0.31 -0.57 -16.29
N ILE A 69 -0.23 0.11 -17.44
CA ILE A 69 0.91 -0.11 -18.34
C ILE A 69 2.15 0.64 -17.88
N ARG A 70 3.30 -0.02 -18.01
CA ARG A 70 4.60 0.55 -17.67
C ARG A 70 4.91 1.86 -18.37
N ALA A 71 4.47 2.02 -19.62
CA ALA A 71 4.74 3.22 -20.42
C ALA A 71 4.13 4.50 -19.79
N VAL A 72 3.07 4.34 -18.99
CA VAL A 72 2.44 5.45 -18.25
C VAL A 72 2.94 5.47 -16.80
N THR A 73 3.05 4.30 -16.15
CA THR A 73 3.52 4.19 -14.75
C THR A 73 4.92 4.75 -14.55
N GLY A 74 5.83 4.55 -15.50
CA GLY A 74 7.24 4.87 -15.31
C GLY A 74 8.00 3.82 -14.50
N LYS A 75 9.27 4.14 -14.22
CA LYS A 75 10.29 3.29 -13.57
C LYS A 75 11.16 4.09 -12.59
N ASP A 76 10.73 5.29 -12.27
CA ASP A 76 11.45 6.35 -11.56
C ASP A 76 11.34 6.23 -10.03
N GLY A 77 10.80 5.13 -9.51
CA GLY A 77 10.69 4.92 -8.07
C GLY A 77 9.53 5.71 -7.43
N ASN A 78 8.56 6.13 -8.25
CA ASN A 78 7.36 6.81 -7.78
C ASN A 78 6.47 5.90 -6.89
N PRO A 79 5.46 6.44 -6.20
CA PRO A 79 4.59 5.66 -5.31
C PRO A 79 3.92 4.43 -5.95
N LEU A 80 3.61 4.46 -7.26
CA LEU A 80 3.08 3.28 -7.96
C LEU A 80 4.13 2.17 -8.10
N ASN A 81 5.41 2.53 -8.25
CA ASN A 81 6.53 1.60 -8.27
C ASN A 81 6.83 1.05 -6.87
N GLU A 82 6.73 1.88 -5.83
CA GLU A 82 6.91 1.43 -4.45
C GLU A 82 5.86 0.39 -4.05
N VAL A 83 4.58 0.63 -4.33
CA VAL A 83 3.51 -0.36 -4.11
C VAL A 83 3.78 -1.65 -4.88
N GLU A 84 4.24 -1.56 -6.14
CA GLU A 84 4.56 -2.75 -6.95
C GLU A 84 5.68 -3.59 -6.31
N ILE A 85 6.75 -2.93 -5.82
CA ILE A 85 7.88 -3.61 -5.18
C ILE A 85 7.46 -4.26 -3.86
N ILE A 86 6.68 -3.56 -3.04
CA ILE A 86 6.17 -4.08 -1.78
C ILE A 86 5.24 -5.27 -2.05
N ALA A 87 4.31 -5.14 -3.00
CA ALA A 87 3.38 -6.21 -3.35
C ALA A 87 4.11 -7.47 -3.87
N ASP A 88 5.07 -7.31 -4.79
CA ASP A 88 5.89 -8.44 -5.25
C ASP A 88 6.66 -9.09 -4.09
N SER A 89 7.23 -8.29 -3.20
CA SER A 89 8.00 -8.78 -2.05
C SER A 89 7.13 -9.53 -1.03
N LEU A 90 5.92 -9.04 -0.77
CA LEU A 90 4.94 -9.71 0.09
C LEU A 90 4.50 -11.05 -0.51
N MET A 91 4.27 -11.11 -1.83
CA MET A 91 3.80 -12.32 -2.49
C MET A 91 4.90 -13.35 -2.75
N ASN A 92 6.12 -12.89 -3.07
CA ASN A 92 7.14 -13.71 -3.72
C ASN A 92 8.50 -13.68 -3.02
N ASN A 93 8.60 -13.06 -1.84
CA ASN A 93 9.85 -12.94 -1.08
C ASN A 93 9.66 -12.93 0.44
N ASP A 94 8.68 -13.70 0.94
CA ASP A 94 8.39 -13.86 2.37
C ASP A 94 8.17 -12.53 3.13
N GLY A 95 7.73 -11.47 2.43
CA GLY A 95 7.59 -10.14 3.02
C GLY A 95 8.92 -9.47 3.39
N ILE A 96 10.03 -9.89 2.80
CA ILE A 96 11.30 -9.16 2.82
C ILE A 96 11.37 -8.29 1.57
N LEU A 97 11.62 -6.99 1.71
CA LEU A 97 11.67 -6.09 0.56
C LEU A 97 12.83 -6.46 -0.36
N ARG A 98 12.53 -6.72 -1.64
CA ARG A 98 13.53 -6.94 -2.68
C ARG A 98 13.33 -5.98 -3.85
N GLY A 99 14.42 -5.58 -4.49
CA GLY A 99 14.34 -4.75 -5.69
C GLY A 99 13.80 -5.52 -6.89
N ILE A 100 13.06 -4.81 -7.74
CA ILE A 100 12.70 -5.28 -9.09
C ILE A 100 13.70 -4.65 -10.07
N SER A 101 14.41 -5.45 -10.86
CA SER A 101 15.54 -5.00 -11.69
C SER A 101 15.22 -3.87 -12.68
N VAL A 102 13.95 -3.74 -13.10
CA VAL A 102 13.50 -2.70 -14.03
C VAL A 102 13.05 -1.40 -13.35
N LEU A 103 13.08 -1.33 -12.02
CA LEU A 103 12.65 -0.17 -11.23
C LEU A 103 13.83 0.50 -10.54
N LYS A 104 13.88 1.84 -10.61
CA LYS A 104 14.87 2.65 -9.89
C LYS A 104 14.37 2.95 -8.48
N TYR A 105 14.42 1.95 -7.60
CA TYR A 105 14.02 2.13 -6.21
C TYR A 105 15.15 2.78 -5.41
N PHE A 106 14.81 3.83 -4.65
CA PHE A 106 15.70 4.49 -3.71
C PHE A 106 14.93 4.85 -2.45
N SER A 107 15.30 4.23 -1.32
CA SER A 107 14.63 4.37 -0.02
C SER A 107 14.44 5.84 0.37
N GLY A 108 15.47 6.69 0.19
CA GLY A 108 15.42 8.10 0.52
C GLY A 108 14.36 8.92 -0.25
N GLN A 109 13.86 8.42 -1.38
CA GLN A 109 12.80 9.04 -2.18
C GLN A 109 11.45 8.34 -2.04
N SER A 110 11.40 7.11 -1.53
CA SER A 110 10.17 6.34 -1.33
C SER A 110 9.32 6.92 -0.19
N VAL A 111 8.05 6.55 -0.08
CA VAL A 111 7.13 7.01 0.98
C VAL A 111 7.43 6.31 2.31
N LEU A 112 7.64 5.00 2.28
CA LEU A 112 7.87 4.19 3.48
C LEU A 112 9.33 4.18 3.95
N LYS A 113 10.26 4.65 3.12
CA LYS A 113 11.70 4.70 3.41
C LYS A 113 12.34 3.35 3.73
N LEU A 114 11.70 2.25 3.32
CA LEU A 114 12.20 0.90 3.53
C LEU A 114 13.47 0.67 2.69
N GLU A 115 14.46 0.03 3.29
CA GLU A 115 15.67 -0.41 2.61
C GLU A 115 15.48 -1.82 2.02
N ILE A 116 16.22 -2.13 0.96
CA ILE A 116 16.23 -3.49 0.43
C ILE A 116 16.79 -4.44 1.49
N GLY A 117 16.07 -5.53 1.74
CA GLY A 117 16.37 -6.50 2.80
C GLY A 117 15.55 -6.28 4.08
N ASP A 118 14.82 -5.18 4.21
CA ASP A 118 13.95 -4.94 5.37
C ASP A 118 12.76 -5.90 5.38
N ARG A 119 12.36 -6.34 6.58
CA ARG A 119 11.05 -6.97 6.77
C ARG A 119 9.99 -5.89 6.60
N ILE A 120 9.06 -6.12 5.68
CA ILE A 120 7.90 -5.26 5.47
C ILE A 120 6.98 -5.40 6.69
N ARG A 121 6.84 -4.31 7.44
CA ARG A 121 5.83 -4.13 8.49
C ARG A 121 5.19 -2.77 8.26
N VAL A 122 3.93 -2.76 7.87
CA VAL A 122 3.20 -1.52 7.53
C VAL A 122 2.28 -1.20 8.70
N SER A 123 2.48 -0.06 9.34
CA SER A 123 1.52 0.46 10.33
C SER A 123 0.33 1.14 9.65
N ALA A 124 -0.68 1.53 10.43
CA ALA A 124 -1.79 2.35 9.93
C ALA A 124 -1.30 3.66 9.31
N ASP A 125 -0.43 4.39 10.02
CA ASP A 125 0.14 5.66 9.56
C ASP A 125 0.98 5.50 8.29
N ASP A 126 1.74 4.39 8.19
CA ASP A 126 2.49 4.06 6.98
C ASP A 126 1.56 3.86 5.79
N PHE A 127 0.48 3.10 5.99
CA PHE A 127 -0.48 2.80 4.94
C PHE A 127 -1.25 4.05 4.49
N GLU A 128 -1.67 4.92 5.41
CA GLU A 128 -2.33 6.18 5.06
C GLU A 128 -1.43 7.05 4.18
N ARG A 129 -0.15 7.20 4.56
CA ARG A 129 0.83 7.96 3.75
C ARG A 129 1.04 7.33 2.37
N LEU A 130 1.21 6.01 2.32
CA LEU A 130 1.44 5.27 1.07
C LEU A 130 0.22 5.32 0.14
N SER A 131 -0.97 5.08 0.66
CA SER A 131 -2.22 5.08 -0.11
C SER A 131 -2.53 6.47 -0.68
N ALA A 132 -2.36 7.53 0.12
CA ALA A 132 -2.52 8.90 -0.34
C ALA A 132 -1.55 9.25 -1.49
N ALA A 133 -0.26 8.91 -1.32
CA ALA A 133 0.75 9.12 -2.35
C ALA A 133 0.49 8.28 -3.61
N PHE A 134 0.02 7.04 -3.44
CA PHE A 134 -0.36 6.15 -4.54
C PHE A 134 -1.51 6.73 -5.37
N PHE A 135 -2.61 7.15 -4.73
CA PHE A 135 -3.76 7.72 -5.44
C PHE A 135 -3.44 9.06 -6.09
N ALA A 136 -2.63 9.91 -5.44
CA ALA A 136 -2.16 11.16 -6.05
C ALA A 136 -1.35 10.91 -7.33
N GLU A 137 -0.41 9.97 -7.29
CA GLU A 137 0.42 9.59 -8.45
C GLU A 137 -0.42 8.93 -9.55
N LEU A 138 -1.37 8.06 -9.15
CA LEU A 138 -2.28 7.41 -10.08
C LEU A 138 -3.13 8.43 -10.83
N ARG A 139 -3.70 9.42 -10.14
CA ARG A 139 -4.49 10.49 -10.75
C ARG A 139 -3.62 11.34 -11.67
N SER A 140 -2.39 11.68 -11.26
CA SER A 140 -1.49 12.48 -12.09
C SER A 140 -1.12 11.80 -13.41
N ARG A 141 -1.00 10.46 -13.44
CA ARG A 141 -0.51 9.72 -14.62
C ARG A 141 -1.59 9.05 -15.45
N PHE A 142 -2.67 8.60 -14.81
CA PHE A 142 -3.67 7.73 -15.44
C PHE A 142 -5.09 8.31 -15.47
N LEU A 143 -5.38 9.43 -14.83
CA LEU A 143 -6.73 10.01 -14.95
C LEU A 143 -6.95 10.48 -16.40
N ALA A 144 -8.03 10.00 -17.02
CA ALA A 144 -8.44 10.36 -18.38
C ALA A 144 -8.89 11.82 -18.48
#